data_AF-A0A4Y2IH42-F1
#
_entry.id   AF-A0A4Y2IH42-F1
#
_cell.length_a   1.000
_cell.length_b   1.000
_cell.length_c   1.000
_cell.angle_alpha   90.00
_cell.angle_beta   90.00
_cell.angle_gamma   90.00
#
_symmetry.space_group_name_H-M   'P 1'
#
loop_
_entity.id
_entity.type
_entity.pdbx_description
1 polymer ?
#
loop_
_entity_poly.entity_id
_entity_poly.type
_entity_poly.pdbx_seq_one_letter_code
_entity_poly.pdbx_strand_id
1 'polypeptide(L)'
;MDSSRSAQRTVLQFLRAEGEHTSQIYSRMKEVYTEQCLARCTIFRWCERYEAGRVNIKDLPRSGQAHVVTNSAKILAVNDLLQKNRRMTTREIAVELSINKGPMHLLIHKKLGYGKVCAQCSRIA
;
A
#
# COMPACT_ATOMS: atom_id res chain seq x y z
N MET A 1 -11.44 -15.26 22.21
CA MET A 1 -10.23 -14.43 22.05
C MET A 1 -10.27 -13.81 20.66
N ASP A 2 -9.95 -12.53 20.48
CA ASP A 2 -9.94 -11.94 19.13
C ASP A 2 -8.81 -12.59 18.32
N SER A 3 -9.19 -13.30 17.25
CA SER A 3 -8.27 -14.02 16.39
C SER A 3 -7.84 -13.20 15.17
N SER A 4 -8.19 -11.91 15.12
CA SER A 4 -7.76 -11.03 14.06
C SER A 4 -6.22 -11.02 13.92
N ARG A 5 -5.74 -10.91 12.68
CA ARG A 5 -4.29 -10.85 12.41
C ARG A 5 -3.60 -9.69 13.12
N SER A 6 -4.32 -8.58 13.34
CA SER A 6 -3.85 -7.44 14.12
C SER A 6 -3.69 -7.78 15.61
N ALA A 7 -4.68 -8.44 16.22
CA ALA A 7 -4.61 -8.83 17.62
C ALA A 7 -3.45 -9.81 17.87
N GLN A 8 -3.30 -10.82 17.01
CA GLN A 8 -2.18 -11.76 17.08
C GLN A 8 -0.81 -11.08 16.95
N ARG A 9 -0.69 -10.04 16.11
CA ARG A 9 0.55 -9.24 15.97
C ARG A 9 0.85 -8.37 17.18
N THR A 10 -0.17 -7.88 17.89
CA THR A 10 0.00 -7.15 19.15
C THR A 10 0.56 -8.06 20.22
N VAL A 11 -0.01 -9.26 20.37
CA VAL A 11 0.51 -10.28 21.32
C VAL A 11 1.94 -10.67 20.98
N LEU A 12 2.24 -10.85 19.68
CA LEU A 12 3.60 -11.12 19.21
C LEU A 12 4.58 -10.00 19.57
N GLN A 13 4.18 -8.73 19.46
CA GLN A 13 5.01 -7.59 19.82
C GLN A 13 5.32 -7.56 21.32
N PHE A 14 4.31 -7.85 22.14
CA PHE A 14 4.44 -7.94 23.59
C PHE A 14 5.42 -9.04 24.01
N LEU A 15 5.21 -10.28 23.51
CA LEU A 15 6.09 -11.41 23.82
C LEU A 15 7.54 -11.18 23.36
N ARG A 16 7.71 -10.46 22.24
CA ARG A 16 9.05 -10.07 21.79
C ARG A 16 9.70 -9.03 22.70
N ALA A 17 8.92 -8.07 23.22
CA ALA A 17 9.41 -7.09 24.17
C ALA A 17 9.77 -7.71 25.54
N GLU A 18 9.13 -8.82 25.93
CA GLU A 18 9.54 -9.63 27.08
C GLU A 18 10.87 -10.37 26.88
N GLY A 19 11.42 -10.38 25.65
CA GLY A 19 12.71 -10.99 25.32
C GLY A 19 12.62 -12.46 24.91
N GLU A 20 11.43 -13.00 24.63
CA GLU A 20 11.29 -14.41 24.24
C GLU A 20 11.90 -14.71 22.86
N HIS A 21 12.43 -15.92 22.72
CA HIS A 21 12.92 -16.42 21.44
C HIS A 21 11.75 -16.73 20.50
N THR A 22 11.92 -16.43 19.21
CA THR A 22 10.90 -16.61 18.16
C THR A 22 10.30 -18.03 18.10
N SER A 23 11.09 -19.06 18.44
CA SER A 23 10.61 -20.45 18.53
C SER A 23 9.64 -20.67 19.68
N GLN A 24 9.91 -20.09 20.85
CA GLN A 24 9.05 -20.17 22.04
C GLN A 24 7.73 -19.42 21.80
N ILE A 25 7.83 -18.24 21.19
CA ILE A 25 6.66 -17.44 20.82
C ILE A 25 5.75 -18.21 19.87
N TYR A 26 6.30 -18.92 18.88
CA TYR A 26 5.50 -19.75 17.98
C TYR A 26 4.72 -20.84 18.71
N SER A 27 5.34 -21.55 19.66
CA SER A 27 4.68 -22.58 20.45
C SER A 27 3.53 -22.00 21.27
N ARG A 28 3.77 -20.89 22.00
CA ARG A 28 2.73 -20.18 22.78
C ARG A 28 1.59 -19.69 21.90
N MET A 29 1.89 -19.07 20.77
CA MET A 29 0.85 -18.62 19.84
C MET A 29 0.04 -19.79 19.28
N LYS A 30 0.67 -20.93 18.98
CA LYS A 30 -0.02 -22.12 18.48
C LYS A 30 -0.93 -22.75 19.54
N GLU A 31 -0.53 -22.75 20.81
CA GLU A 31 -1.36 -23.24 21.91
C GLU A 31 -2.62 -22.38 22.10
N VAL A 32 -2.50 -21.06 22.01
CA VAL A 32 -3.61 -20.12 22.23
C VAL A 32 -4.56 -20.02 21.03
N TYR A 33 -4.01 -19.84 19.82
CA TYR A 33 -4.81 -19.58 18.62
C TYR A 33 -5.12 -20.84 17.81
N THR A 34 -4.46 -21.97 18.10
CA THR A 34 -4.66 -23.28 17.45
C THR A 34 -4.71 -23.16 15.92
N GLU A 35 -5.84 -23.52 15.30
CA GLU A 35 -6.05 -23.50 13.84
C GLU A 35 -6.03 -22.09 13.24
N GLN A 36 -6.28 -21.07 14.06
CA GLN A 36 -6.33 -19.68 13.61
C GLN A 36 -4.98 -18.97 13.79
N CYS A 37 -3.95 -19.68 14.28
CA CYS A 37 -2.63 -19.13 14.50
C CYS A 37 -1.98 -18.66 13.20
N LEU A 38 -1.28 -17.53 13.25
CA LEU A 38 -0.43 -17.08 12.15
C LEU A 38 0.58 -18.17 11.75
N ALA A 39 0.79 -18.32 10.44
CA ALA A 39 1.79 -19.24 9.91
C ALA A 39 3.18 -18.93 10.50
N ARG A 40 3.97 -19.98 10.76
CA ARG A 40 5.32 -19.88 11.37
C ARG A 40 6.18 -18.83 10.67
N CYS A 41 6.25 -18.85 9.34
CA CYS A 41 7.03 -17.88 8.56
C CYS A 41 6.56 -16.43 8.77
N THR A 42 5.27 -16.20 9.02
CA THR A 42 4.73 -14.86 9.29
C THR A 42 5.19 -14.37 10.66
N ILE A 43 5.13 -15.22 11.69
CA ILE A 43 5.58 -14.90 13.05
C ILE A 43 7.06 -14.53 13.04
N PHE A 44 7.90 -15.35 12.40
CA PHE A 44 9.34 -15.10 12.29
C PHE A 44 9.65 -13.75 11.63
N ARG A 45 9.01 -13.47 10.48
CA ARG A 45 9.19 -12.19 9.78
C ARG A 45 8.74 -10.98 10.61
N TRP A 46 7.74 -11.14 11.48
CA TRP A 46 7.31 -10.07 12.36
C TRP A 46 8.26 -9.86 13.54
N CYS A 47 8.79 -10.94 14.14
CA CYS A 47 9.85 -10.82 15.15
C CYS A 47 11.06 -10.05 14.63
N GLU A 48 11.56 -10.39 13.43
CA GLU A 48 12.68 -9.67 12.79
C GLU A 48 12.39 -8.17 12.61
N ARG A 49 11.15 -7.82 12.28
CA ARG A 49 10.75 -6.41 12.12
C ARG A 49 10.68 -5.68 13.45
N TYR A 50 10.22 -6.36 14.50
CA TYR A 50 10.18 -5.78 15.85
C TYR A 50 11.58 -5.56 16.39
N GLU A 51 12.51 -6.50 16.14
CA GLU A 51 13.95 -6.31 16.42
C GLU A 51 14.55 -5.12 15.67
N ALA A 52 14.14 -4.92 14.41
CA ALA A 52 14.54 -3.76 13.62
C ALA A 52 13.87 -2.43 14.08
N GLY A 53 13.20 -2.41 15.25
CA GLY A 53 12.61 -1.21 15.84
C GLY A 53 11.25 -0.80 15.28
N ARG A 54 10.56 -1.68 14.53
CA ARG A 54 9.23 -1.36 13.99
C ARG A 54 8.18 -1.32 15.11
N VAL A 55 7.49 -0.18 15.27
CA VAL A 55 6.41 -0.06 16.28
C VAL A 55 5.01 -0.32 15.68
N ASN A 56 4.84 -0.18 14.37
CA ASN A 56 3.53 -0.25 13.73
C ASN A 56 3.03 -1.70 13.54
N ILE A 57 1.91 -2.01 14.19
CA ILE A 57 1.19 -3.30 14.16
C ILE A 57 0.45 -3.52 12.83
N LYS A 58 0.01 -2.43 12.19
CA LYS A 58 -0.70 -2.51 10.90
C LYS A 58 0.29 -2.80 9.77
N ASP A 59 -0.23 -3.43 8.71
CA ASP A 59 0.51 -3.53 7.48
C ASP A 59 0.76 -2.12 6.93
N LEU A 60 2.01 -1.85 6.54
CA LEU A 60 2.31 -0.62 5.81
C LEU A 60 1.53 -0.63 4.49
N PRO A 61 1.18 0.55 3.96
CA PRO A 61 0.62 0.64 2.62
C PRO A 61 1.49 -0.18 1.67
N ARG A 62 0.89 -1.15 0.98
CA ARG A 62 1.63 -1.90 -0.04
C ARG A 62 2.01 -0.91 -1.14
N SER A 63 3.27 -0.89 -1.53
CA SER A 63 3.69 -0.18 -2.74
C SER A 63 3.04 -0.85 -3.95
N GLY A 64 1.85 -0.40 -4.32
CA GLY A 64 1.24 -0.75 -5.60
C GLY A 64 1.86 0.03 -6.74
N GLN A 65 1.69 -0.44 -7.97
CA GLN A 65 2.15 0.24 -9.19
C GLN A 65 1.62 1.69 -9.32
N ALA A 66 0.46 1.98 -8.71
CA ALA A 66 -0.08 3.33 -8.55
C ALA A 66 0.83 4.27 -7.75
N HIS A 67 1.53 3.75 -6.75
CA HIS A 67 2.41 4.54 -5.87
C HIS A 67 3.67 5.03 -6.61
N VAL A 68 4.14 4.26 -7.61
CA VAL A 68 5.30 4.61 -8.44
C VAL A 68 5.02 5.81 -9.34
N VAL A 69 3.76 6.05 -9.70
CA VAL A 69 3.34 7.24 -10.48
C VAL A 69 2.94 8.40 -9.57
N THR A 70 3.03 8.22 -8.25
CA THR A 70 2.79 9.29 -7.26
C THR A 70 4.07 10.09 -6.95
N ASN A 71 5.03 10.15 -7.87
CA ASN A 71 6.06 11.19 -7.77
C ASN A 71 5.36 12.53 -8.08
N SER A 72 5.43 13.50 -7.17
CA SER A 72 4.79 14.81 -7.31
C SER A 72 5.13 15.48 -8.63
N ALA A 73 6.37 15.33 -9.11
CA ALA A 73 6.82 15.83 -10.40
C ALA A 73 6.01 15.25 -11.58
N LYS A 74 5.69 13.95 -11.57
CA LYS A 74 4.89 13.31 -12.63
C LYS A 74 3.43 13.75 -12.57
N ILE A 75 2.87 13.93 -11.38
CA ILE A 75 1.51 14.43 -11.20
C ILE A 75 1.38 15.86 -11.77
N LEU A 76 2.35 16.72 -11.48
CA LEU A 76 2.39 18.09 -12.01
C LEU A 76 2.50 18.11 -13.53
N ALA A 77 3.38 17.28 -14.11
CA ALA A 77 3.54 17.18 -15.56
C ALA A 77 2.25 16.74 -16.27
N VAL A 78 1.53 15.74 -15.72
CA VAL A 78 0.23 15.32 -16.25
C VAL A 78 -0.81 16.45 -16.16
N ASN A 79 -0.84 17.16 -15.04
CA ASN A 79 -1.79 18.25 -14.84
C ASN A 79 -1.54 19.43 -15.80
N ASP A 80 -0.27 19.78 -16.05
CA ASP A 80 0.10 20.82 -17.03
C ASP A 80 -0.31 20.44 -18.46
N LEU A 81 -0.06 19.20 -18.89
CA LEU A 81 -0.50 18.67 -20.18
C LEU A 81 -2.03 18.73 -20.35
N LEU A 82 -2.78 18.33 -19.32
CA LEU A 82 -4.25 18.39 -19.34
C LEU A 82 -4.80 19.82 -19.34
N GLN A 83 -4.09 20.77 -18.70
CA GLN A 83 -4.45 22.19 -18.75
C GLN A 83 -4.20 22.79 -20.13
N LYS A 84 -3.07 22.45 -20.76
CA LYS A 84 -2.70 22.90 -22.11
C LYS A 84 -3.62 22.34 -23.18
N ASN A 85 -3.97 21.06 -23.09
CA ASN A 85 -4.85 20.40 -24.05
C ASN A 85 -5.83 19.44 -23.38
N ARG A 86 -7.05 19.93 -23.12
CA ARG A 86 -8.13 19.18 -22.46
C ARG A 86 -8.71 18.03 -23.30
N ARG A 87 -8.34 17.90 -24.57
CA ARG A 87 -8.80 16.80 -25.45
C ARG A 87 -7.82 15.64 -25.52
N MET A 88 -6.65 15.72 -24.87
CA MET A 88 -5.66 14.66 -24.91
C MET A 88 -6.18 13.37 -24.30
N THR A 89 -5.91 12.25 -24.99
CA THR A 89 -6.27 10.93 -24.50
C THR A 89 -5.24 10.42 -23.49
N THR A 90 -5.66 9.49 -22.61
CA THR A 90 -4.75 8.84 -21.64
C THR A 90 -3.57 8.14 -22.33
N ARG A 91 -3.74 7.71 -23.59
CA ARG A 91 -2.68 7.09 -24.39
C ARG A 91 -1.64 8.12 -24.84
N GLU A 92 -2.07 9.27 -25.34
CA GLU A 92 -1.16 10.35 -25.75
C GLU A 92 -0.32 10.84 -24.57
N ILE A 93 -0.95 11.07 -23.41
CA ILE A 93 -0.23 11.54 -22.21
C ILE A 93 0.77 10.46 -21.72
N ALA A 94 0.39 9.19 -21.81
CA ALA A 94 1.28 8.08 -21.46
C ALA A 94 2.52 8.03 -22.36
N VAL A 95 2.35 8.27 -23.66
CA VAL A 95 3.44 8.33 -24.64
C VAL A 95 4.35 9.54 -24.36
N GLU A 96 3.74 10.73 -24.22
CA GLU A 96 4.47 11.99 -24.00
C GLU A 96 5.35 11.94 -22.74
N LEU A 97 4.82 11.37 -21.66
CA LEU A 97 5.54 11.28 -20.38
C LEU A 97 6.32 9.97 -20.21
N SER A 98 6.29 9.07 -21.20
CA SER A 98 6.87 7.73 -21.11
C SER A 98 6.45 6.98 -19.84
N ILE A 99 5.17 7.08 -19.48
CA ILE A 99 4.57 6.43 -18.31
C ILE A 99 3.68 5.28 -18.79
N ASN A 100 3.73 4.14 -18.11
CA ASN A 100 2.81 3.03 -18.40
C ASN A 100 1.34 3.49 -18.33
N LYS A 101 0.53 3.07 -19.30
CA LYS A 101 -0.90 3.43 -19.39
C LYS A 101 -1.70 3.07 -18.13
N GLY A 102 -1.37 1.94 -17.49
CA GLY A 102 -2.11 1.41 -16.33
C GLY A 102 -2.34 2.44 -15.20
N PRO A 103 -1.27 3.02 -14.62
CA PRO A 103 -1.40 4.01 -13.55
C PRO A 103 -2.00 5.36 -13.98
N MET A 104 -1.99 5.70 -15.28
CA MET A 104 -2.47 7.00 -15.76
C MET A 104 -3.96 7.22 -15.51
N HIS A 105 -4.79 6.18 -15.70
CA HIS A 105 -6.22 6.28 -15.42
C HIS A 105 -6.47 6.61 -13.94
N LEU A 106 -5.76 5.94 -13.03
CA LEU A 106 -5.89 6.19 -11.59
C LEU A 106 -5.42 7.60 -11.21
N LEU A 107 -4.33 8.07 -11.81
CA LEU A 107 -3.78 9.40 -11.54
C LEU A 107 -4.74 10.50 -12.00
N ILE A 108 -5.24 10.41 -13.24
CA ILE A 108 -6.16 11.42 -13.80
C ILE A 108 -7.46 11.48 -12.98
N HIS A 109 -8.08 10.32 -12.72
CA HIS A 109 -9.38 10.27 -12.05
C HIS A 109 -9.30 10.45 -10.52
N LYS A 110 -8.40 9.73 -9.83
CA LYS A 110 -8.36 9.75 -8.35
C LYS A 110 -7.44 10.80 -7.76
N LYS A 111 -6.37 11.20 -8.44
CA LYS A 111 -5.41 12.19 -7.90
C LYS A 111 -5.70 13.60 -8.40
N LEU A 112 -5.99 13.76 -9.69
CA LEU A 112 -6.25 15.07 -10.29
C LEU A 112 -7.74 15.43 -10.38
N GLY A 113 -8.64 14.46 -10.18
CA GLY A 113 -10.09 14.66 -10.21
C GLY A 113 -10.63 14.96 -11.61
N TYR A 114 -9.92 14.60 -12.68
CA TYR A 114 -10.43 14.81 -14.04
C TYR A 114 -11.33 13.65 -14.46
N GLY A 115 -12.39 13.97 -15.19
CA GLY A 115 -13.22 12.99 -15.87
C GLY A 115 -13.61 13.45 -17.27
N LYS A 116 -14.08 12.50 -18.08
CA LYS A 116 -14.49 12.76 -19.45
C LYS A 116 -15.94 13.28 -19.45
N VAL A 117 -16.13 14.51 -19.89
CA VAL A 117 -17.43 15.15 -20.12
C VAL A 117 -17.49 15.52 -21.61
N CYS A 118 -18.42 14.93 -22.36
CA CYS A 118 -18.66 15.23 -23.78
C CYS A 118 -17.37 15.38 -24.63
N ALA A 119 -16.62 14.28 -24.77
CA ALA A 119 -15.33 14.21 -25.49
C ALA A 119 -14.18 15.08 -24.93
N GLN A 120 -14.38 15.78 -23.80
CA GLN A 120 -13.38 16.64 -23.16
C GLN A 120 -13.03 16.14 -21.75
N CYS A 121 -11.75 16.16 -21.36
CA CYS A 121 -11.37 15.95 -19.97
C CYS A 121 -11.56 17.26 -19.20
N SER A 122 -12.41 17.22 -18.17
CA SER A 122 -12.68 18.35 -17.27
C SER A 122 -12.55 17.91 -15.82
N ARG A 123 -12.19 18.83 -14.92
CA ARG A 123 -12.09 18.53 -13.49
C ARG A 123 -13.52 18.38 -12.94
N ILE A 124 -13.83 17.21 -12.41
CA ILE A 124 -15.09 16.93 -11.73
C ILE A 124 -14.98 17.58 -10.35
N ALA A 125 -15.91 18.49 -10.04
CA ALA A 125 -16.02 19.15 -8.74
C ALA A 125 -16.48 18.17 -7.65
#